data_AF-A0A0L8GDL9-F1
#
_entry.id   AF-A0A0L8GDL9-F1
#
_cell.length_a   1.000
_cell.length_b   1.000
_cell.length_c   1.000
_cell.angle_alpha   90.00
_cell.angle_beta   90.00
_cell.angle_gamma   90.00
#
_symmetry.space_group_name_H-M   'P 1'
#
loop_
_entity.id
_entity.type
_entity.pdbx_description
1 polymer ?
#
loop_
_entity_poly.entity_id
_entity_poly.type
_entity_poly.pdbx_seq_one_letter_code
_entity_poly.pdbx_strand_id
1 'polypeptide(L)'
;EAKADEQKMAARYANDIEISKAQRDFELKKAAYDQEVNSKKAMSDMAYDLQAAKTKQKIKEEDMQVVVVERTQQIAVQEQEIIRRERELDSQVRKPAEAEKYRLEKIAEANRNRIILEAEANAAAKKMKGEAEAYAIQVKAKADAEQMKHKAIAWQSYEDAAKTDMILEALPKIAAEIAAPLAQCRKVTMVSTGKSEIGAAKLTNEVLQIMEKLPHVIEGLTGVNLISQLLKNENPSKKFTLQ
;
A
#
# COMPACT_ATOMS: atom_id res chain seq x y z
N GLU A 1 24.91 -67.23 142.28
CA GLU A 1 24.60 -67.68 140.91
C GLU A 1 23.98 -66.59 140.03
N ALA A 2 22.95 -65.85 140.49
CA ALA A 2 22.30 -64.79 139.70
C ALA A 2 23.23 -63.74 139.03
N LYS A 3 24.29 -63.26 139.70
CA LYS A 3 25.26 -62.30 139.14
C LYS A 3 26.15 -62.87 138.02
N ALA A 4 26.39 -64.19 138.01
CA ALA A 4 27.20 -64.84 136.99
C ALA A 4 26.38 -65.10 135.71
N ASP A 5 25.08 -65.37 135.86
CA ASP A 5 24.17 -65.54 134.73
C ASP A 5 23.87 -64.21 134.02
N GLU A 6 23.71 -63.11 134.75
CA GLU A 6 23.59 -61.77 134.16
C GLU A 6 24.82 -61.37 133.34
N GLN A 7 26.03 -61.65 133.85
CA GLN A 7 27.28 -61.38 133.11
C GLN A 7 27.42 -62.23 131.85
N LYS A 8 27.00 -63.50 131.91
CA LYS A 8 27.00 -64.41 130.75
C LYS A 8 26.00 -63.97 129.68
N MET A 9 24.82 -63.51 130.09
CA MET A 9 23.81 -62.96 129.18
C MET A 9 24.26 -61.61 128.58
N ALA A 10 24.85 -60.72 129.37
CA ALA A 10 25.42 -59.46 128.89
C ALA A 10 26.55 -59.68 127.88
N ALA A 11 27.43 -60.66 128.11
CA ALA A 11 28.50 -61.03 127.18
C ALA A 11 27.97 -61.65 125.87
N ARG A 12 26.85 -62.38 125.92
CA ARG A 12 26.17 -62.89 124.72
C ARG A 12 25.51 -61.77 123.92
N TYR A 13 24.76 -60.87 124.55
CA TYR A 13 24.17 -59.73 123.87
C TYR A 13 25.23 -58.77 123.30
N ALA A 14 26.35 -58.58 124.00
CA ALA A 14 27.47 -57.82 123.46
C ALA A 14 28.05 -58.47 122.19
N ASN A 15 28.24 -59.79 122.20
CA ASN A 15 28.65 -60.54 121.00
C ASN A 15 27.61 -60.43 119.88
N ASP A 16 26.32 -60.61 120.15
CA ASP A 16 25.26 -60.54 119.13
C ASP A 16 25.15 -59.15 118.51
N ILE A 17 25.37 -58.09 119.31
CA ILE A 17 25.44 -56.71 118.83
C ILE A 17 26.67 -56.51 117.94
N GLU A 18 27.84 -57.03 118.32
CA GLU A 18 29.04 -56.95 117.50
C GLU A 18 28.91 -57.73 116.20
N ILE A 19 28.32 -58.94 116.23
CA ILE A 19 28.02 -59.75 115.05
C ILE A 19 27.04 -59.00 114.13
N SER A 20 25.96 -58.43 114.68
CA SER A 20 24.97 -57.67 113.90
C SER A 20 25.55 -56.37 113.31
N LYS A 21 26.44 -55.69 114.05
CA LYS A 21 27.17 -54.52 113.54
C LYS A 21 28.12 -54.92 112.42
N ALA A 22 28.91 -55.98 112.59
CA ALA A 22 29.81 -56.49 111.57
C ALA A 22 29.03 -56.92 110.31
N GLN A 23 27.85 -57.52 110.47
CA GLN A 23 27.01 -57.94 109.36
C GLN A 23 26.38 -56.74 108.63
N ARG A 24 25.87 -55.74 109.35
CA ARG A 24 25.41 -54.47 108.77
C ARG A 24 26.54 -53.75 108.01
N ASP A 25 27.72 -53.65 108.62
CA ASP A 25 28.86 -52.96 108.01
C ASP A 25 29.37 -53.70 106.77
N PHE A 26 29.33 -55.04 106.79
CA PHE A 26 29.62 -55.87 105.63
C PHE A 26 28.61 -55.65 104.51
N GLU A 27 27.31 -55.66 104.81
CA GLU A 27 26.24 -55.43 103.83
C GLU A 27 26.29 -54.01 103.26
N LEU A 28 26.56 -52.99 104.08
CA LEU A 28 26.74 -51.61 103.63
C LEU A 28 27.95 -51.48 102.70
N LYS A 29 29.09 -52.09 103.06
CA LYS A 29 30.27 -52.11 102.18
C LYS A 29 29.99 -52.86 100.88
N LYS A 30 29.34 -54.02 100.95
CA LYS A 30 28.96 -54.81 99.77
C LYS A 30 28.04 -54.01 98.84
N ALA A 31 27.00 -53.38 99.37
CA ALA A 31 26.08 -52.54 98.60
C ALA A 31 26.79 -51.34 97.96
N ALA A 32 27.75 -50.72 98.67
CA ALA A 32 28.56 -49.63 98.11
C ALA A 32 29.42 -50.10 96.93
N TYR A 33 30.08 -51.26 97.04
CA TYR A 33 30.86 -51.84 95.95
C TYR A 33 29.98 -52.29 94.79
N ASP A 34 28.83 -52.91 95.06
CA ASP A 34 27.87 -53.32 94.02
C ASP A 34 27.31 -52.09 93.28
N GLN A 35 27.03 -50.99 93.98
CA GLN A 35 26.62 -49.72 93.38
C GLN A 35 27.72 -49.15 92.49
N GLU A 36 28.97 -49.15 92.96
CA GLU A 36 30.10 -48.65 92.18
C GLU A 36 30.31 -49.49 90.92
N VAL A 37 30.34 -50.82 91.05
CA VAL A 37 30.45 -51.75 89.92
C VAL A 37 29.30 -51.58 88.93
N ASN A 38 28.05 -51.47 89.39
CA ASN A 38 26.88 -51.27 88.53
C ASN A 38 26.91 -49.91 87.84
N SER A 39 27.35 -48.85 88.53
CA SER A 39 27.51 -47.53 87.93
C SER A 39 28.56 -47.54 86.82
N LYS A 40 29.70 -48.20 87.05
CA LYS A 40 30.78 -48.33 86.06
C LYS A 40 30.34 -49.19 84.87
N LYS A 41 29.60 -50.27 85.10
CA LYS A 41 28.99 -51.09 84.04
C LYS A 41 28.01 -50.26 83.21
N ALA A 42 27.05 -49.58 83.84
CA ALA A 42 26.08 -48.74 83.13
C ALA A 42 26.75 -47.60 82.33
N MET A 43 27.80 -46.97 82.88
CA MET A 43 28.59 -45.97 82.14
C MET A 43 29.31 -46.57 80.94
N SER A 44 29.83 -47.79 81.06
CA SER A 44 30.48 -48.51 79.95
C SER A 44 29.47 -48.85 78.85
N ASP A 45 28.31 -49.37 79.24
CA ASP A 45 27.23 -49.72 78.29
C ASP A 45 26.71 -48.47 77.57
N MET A 46 26.47 -47.38 78.31
CA MET A 46 26.05 -46.10 77.72
C MET A 46 27.13 -45.50 76.81
N ALA A 47 28.42 -45.66 77.15
CA ALA A 47 29.52 -45.22 76.29
C ALA A 47 29.59 -46.04 75.00
N TYR A 48 29.36 -47.36 75.09
CA TYR A 48 29.27 -48.24 73.93
C TYR A 48 28.10 -47.85 73.02
N ASP A 49 26.91 -47.65 73.58
CA ASP A 49 25.72 -47.24 72.83
C ASP A 49 25.90 -45.85 72.19
N LEU A 50 26.50 -44.91 72.91
CA LEU A 50 26.83 -43.59 72.37
C LEU A 50 27.80 -43.70 71.19
N GLN A 51 28.82 -44.56 71.30
CA GLN A 51 29.78 -44.78 70.23
C GLN A 51 29.15 -45.46 69.02
N ALA A 52 28.26 -46.43 69.24
CA ALA A 52 27.48 -47.07 68.20
C ALA A 52 26.57 -46.06 67.48
N ALA A 53 25.88 -45.20 68.22
CA ALA A 53 25.03 -44.15 67.67
C ALA A 53 25.83 -43.11 66.86
N LYS A 54 26.97 -42.64 67.37
CA LYS A 54 27.89 -41.74 66.66
C LYS A 54 28.37 -42.37 65.35
N THR A 55 28.74 -43.64 65.38
CA THR A 55 29.19 -44.36 64.18
C THR A 55 28.06 -44.50 63.17
N LYS A 56 26.85 -44.83 63.62
CA LYS A 56 25.64 -44.91 62.77
C LYS A 56 25.26 -43.55 62.17
N GLN A 57 25.44 -42.45 62.91
CA GLN A 57 25.22 -41.10 62.40
C GLN A 57 26.21 -40.78 61.28
N LYS A 58 27.50 -41.08 61.48
CA LYS A 58 28.53 -40.90 60.43
C LYS A 58 28.22 -41.73 59.19
N ILE A 59 27.85 -43.01 59.34
CA ILE A 59 27.47 -43.85 58.20
C ILE A 59 26.32 -43.23 57.41
N LYS A 60 25.26 -42.76 58.10
CA LYS A 60 24.13 -42.09 57.43
C LYS A 60 24.51 -40.79 56.72
N GLU A 61 25.45 -40.03 57.29
CA GLU A 61 25.95 -38.80 56.67
C GLU A 61 26.70 -39.10 55.38
N GLU A 62 27.58 -40.11 55.38
CA GLU A 62 28.27 -40.59 54.18
C GLU A 62 27.28 -41.16 53.15
N ASP A 63 26.31 -41.96 53.57
CA ASP A 63 25.26 -42.49 52.68
C ASP A 63 24.46 -41.34 52.02
N MET A 64 24.15 -40.29 52.78
CA MET A 64 23.46 -39.11 52.25
C MET A 64 24.35 -38.37 51.24
N GLN A 65 25.66 -38.26 51.47
CA GLN A 65 26.58 -37.67 50.49
C GLN A 65 26.60 -38.46 49.18
N VAL A 66 26.60 -39.79 49.24
CA VAL A 66 26.50 -40.64 48.05
C VAL A 66 25.22 -40.33 47.27
N VAL A 67 24.07 -40.24 47.96
CA VAL A 67 22.78 -39.89 47.33
C VAL A 67 22.82 -38.50 46.69
N VAL A 68 23.42 -37.52 47.35
CA VAL A 68 23.56 -36.16 46.79
C VAL A 68 24.40 -36.19 45.52
N VAL A 69 25.54 -36.90 45.53
CA VAL A 69 26.43 -37.03 44.36
C VAL A 69 25.73 -37.76 43.21
N GLU A 70 25.01 -38.85 43.49
CA GLU A 70 24.22 -39.54 42.47
C GLU A 70 23.15 -38.62 41.87
N ARG A 71 22.46 -37.85 42.71
CA ARG A 71 21.41 -36.94 42.26
C ARG A 71 21.95 -35.78 41.45
N THR A 72 23.07 -35.18 41.85
CA THR A 72 23.72 -34.11 41.07
C THR A 72 24.22 -34.65 39.73
N GLN A 73 24.77 -35.87 39.69
CA GLN A 73 25.16 -36.51 38.44
C GLN A 73 23.96 -36.79 37.53
N GLN A 74 22.82 -37.24 38.09
CA GLN A 74 21.57 -37.41 37.33
C GLN A 74 21.07 -36.09 36.74
N ILE A 75 21.09 -35.01 37.51
CA ILE A 75 20.70 -33.67 37.03
C ILE A 75 21.63 -33.23 35.90
N ALA A 76 22.94 -33.40 36.05
CA ALA A 76 23.91 -33.06 35.02
C ALA A 76 23.68 -33.85 33.72
N VAL A 77 23.40 -35.15 33.81
CA VAL A 77 23.05 -35.97 32.63
C VAL A 77 21.76 -35.47 31.99
N GLN A 78 20.71 -35.17 32.77
CA GLN A 78 19.44 -34.65 32.26
C GLN A 78 19.61 -33.30 31.57
N GLU A 79 20.40 -32.38 32.13
CA GLU A 79 20.71 -31.10 31.49
C GLU A 79 21.40 -31.30 30.14
N GLN A 80 22.37 -32.21 30.05
CA GLN A 80 23.03 -32.54 28.79
C GLN A 80 22.06 -33.15 27.77
N GLU A 81 21.13 -34.01 28.21
CA GLU A 81 20.09 -34.56 27.35
C GLU A 81 19.12 -33.48 26.84
N ILE A 82 18.74 -32.53 27.70
CA ILE A 82 17.90 -31.38 27.31
C ILE A 82 18.62 -30.55 26.25
N ILE A 83 19.91 -30.23 26.45
CA ILE A 83 20.71 -29.47 25.47
C ILE A 83 20.81 -30.22 24.14
N ARG A 84 21.04 -31.54 24.17
CA ARG A 84 21.06 -32.37 22.95
C ARG A 84 19.71 -32.30 22.24
N ARG A 85 18.61 -32.53 22.98
CA ARG A 85 17.24 -32.50 22.44
C ARG A 85 16.88 -31.13 21.88
N GLU A 86 17.29 -30.05 22.54
CA GLU A 86 17.08 -28.68 22.06
C GLU A 86 17.83 -28.44 20.75
N ARG A 87 19.09 -28.88 20.63
CA ARG A 87 19.85 -28.79 19.38
C ARG A 87 19.24 -29.64 18.26
N GLU A 88 18.73 -30.83 18.59
CA GLU A 88 18.00 -31.67 17.64
C GLU A 88 16.73 -30.99 17.15
N LEU A 89 15.92 -30.43 18.05
CA LEU A 89 14.70 -29.68 17.71
C LEU A 89 15.00 -28.41 16.92
N ASP A 90 16.05 -27.67 17.28
CA ASP A 90 16.49 -26.50 16.54
C ASP A 90 16.86 -26.88 15.10
N SER A 91 17.59 -27.98 14.92
CA SER A 91 17.95 -28.47 13.59
C SER A 91 16.79 -29.08 12.80
N GLN A 92 15.88 -29.80 13.45
CA GLN A 92 14.78 -30.53 12.79
C GLN A 92 13.53 -29.68 12.56
N VAL A 93 13.28 -28.69 13.41
CA VAL A 93 12.04 -27.90 13.38
C VAL A 93 12.35 -26.46 13.02
N ARG A 94 13.25 -25.79 13.76
CA ARG A 94 13.48 -24.35 13.57
C ARG A 94 14.16 -24.04 12.26
N LYS A 95 15.27 -24.71 11.93
CA LYS A 95 15.99 -24.49 10.66
C LYS A 95 15.13 -24.70 9.41
N PRO A 96 14.37 -25.81 9.26
CA PRO A 96 13.49 -25.95 8.10
C PRO A 96 12.30 -24.99 8.13
N ALA A 97 11.75 -24.65 9.30
CA ALA A 97 10.70 -23.64 9.39
C ALA A 97 11.19 -22.25 8.98
N GLU A 98 12.41 -21.86 9.36
CA GLU A 98 13.05 -20.62 8.95
C GLU A 98 13.36 -20.62 7.45
N ALA A 99 13.84 -21.74 6.91
CA ALA A 99 14.06 -21.89 5.47
C ALA A 99 12.74 -21.76 4.67
N GLU A 100 11.66 -22.39 5.11
CA GLU A 100 10.36 -22.30 4.43
C GLU A 100 9.74 -20.92 4.58
N LYS A 101 9.86 -20.28 5.76
CA LYS A 101 9.45 -18.89 5.96
C LYS A 101 10.19 -17.97 5.00
N TYR A 102 11.51 -18.07 4.92
CA TYR A 102 12.33 -17.27 4.01
C TYR A 102 11.94 -17.51 2.54
N ARG A 103 11.72 -18.77 2.16
CA ARG A 103 11.27 -19.13 0.81
C ARG A 103 9.91 -18.51 0.49
N LEU A 104 8.95 -18.60 1.40
CA LEU A 104 7.61 -18.04 1.23
C LEU A 104 7.64 -16.52 1.17
N GLU A 105 8.41 -15.86 2.05
CA GLU A 105 8.60 -14.41 2.02
C GLU A 105 9.19 -13.96 0.69
N LYS A 106 10.20 -14.67 0.16
CA LYS A 106 10.80 -14.35 -1.14
C LYS A 106 9.85 -14.59 -2.30
N ILE A 107 9.03 -15.64 -2.26
CA ILE A 107 7.99 -15.87 -3.27
C ILE A 107 6.91 -14.78 -3.20
N ALA A 108 6.49 -14.37 -2.00
CA ALA A 108 5.52 -13.31 -1.80
C ALA A 108 6.06 -11.95 -2.27
N GLU A 109 7.32 -11.65 -1.96
CA GLU A 109 8.03 -10.45 -2.43
C GLU A 109 8.15 -10.45 -3.95
N ALA A 110 8.56 -11.56 -4.55
CA ALA A 110 8.63 -11.72 -6.01
C ALA A 110 7.25 -11.53 -6.67
N ASN A 111 6.19 -12.11 -6.09
CA ASN A 111 4.83 -11.94 -6.60
C ASN A 111 4.33 -10.50 -6.48
N ARG A 112 4.60 -9.81 -5.36
CA ARG A 112 4.28 -8.38 -5.20
C ARG A 112 4.98 -7.55 -6.26
N ASN A 113 6.29 -7.76 -6.44
CA ASN A 113 7.08 -7.04 -7.43
C ASN A 113 6.59 -7.33 -8.85
N ARG A 114 6.22 -8.58 -9.16
CA ARG A 114 5.62 -8.95 -10.45
C ARG A 114 4.32 -8.19 -10.70
N ILE A 115 3.41 -8.15 -9.72
CA ILE A 115 2.12 -7.44 -9.85
C ILE A 115 2.35 -5.94 -10.04
N ILE A 116 3.28 -5.34 -9.29
CA ILE A 116 3.59 -3.91 -9.43
C ILE A 116 4.16 -3.63 -10.81
N LEU A 117 5.16 -4.39 -11.26
CA LEU A 117 5.76 -4.24 -12.59
C LEU A 117 4.73 -4.45 -13.72
N GLU A 118 3.85 -5.43 -13.57
CA GLU A 118 2.78 -5.68 -14.54
C GLU A 118 1.76 -4.53 -14.55
N ALA A 119 1.38 -4.00 -13.38
CA ALA A 119 0.50 -2.85 -13.27
C ALA A 119 1.13 -1.58 -13.88
N GLU A 120 2.42 -1.34 -13.61
CA GLU A 120 3.19 -0.23 -14.19
C GLU A 120 3.33 -0.37 -15.71
N ALA A 121 3.65 -1.56 -16.20
CA ALA A 121 3.73 -1.86 -17.63
C ALA A 121 2.37 -1.64 -18.32
N ASN A 122 1.28 -2.12 -17.71
CA ASN A 122 -0.07 -1.92 -18.23
C ASN A 122 -0.48 -0.44 -18.21
N ALA A 123 -0.14 0.30 -17.15
CA ALA A 123 -0.40 1.74 -17.05
C ALA A 123 0.39 2.52 -18.12
N ALA A 124 1.68 2.20 -18.31
CA ALA A 124 2.51 2.81 -19.34
C ALA A 124 2.00 2.49 -20.75
N ALA A 125 1.63 1.23 -21.01
CA ALA A 125 1.04 0.82 -22.29
C ALA A 125 -0.28 1.54 -22.58
N LYS A 126 -1.16 1.67 -21.58
CA LYS A 126 -2.43 2.41 -21.72
C LYS A 126 -2.19 3.90 -21.95
N LYS A 127 -1.22 4.50 -21.27
CA LYS A 127 -0.82 5.90 -21.48
C LYS A 127 -0.32 6.12 -22.91
N MET A 128 0.61 5.28 -23.38
CA MET A 128 1.15 5.37 -24.74
C MET A 128 0.05 5.17 -25.80
N LYS A 129 -0.86 4.21 -25.61
CA LYS A 129 -2.02 4.03 -26.51
C LYS A 129 -2.93 5.26 -26.49
N GLY A 130 -3.26 5.78 -25.31
CA GLY A 130 -4.08 6.98 -25.19
C GLY A 130 -3.44 8.22 -25.83
N GLU A 131 -2.13 8.40 -25.70
CA GLU A 131 -1.37 9.48 -26.36
C GLU A 131 -1.36 9.30 -27.88
N ALA A 132 -1.15 8.08 -28.37
CA ALA A 132 -1.18 7.79 -29.81
C ALA A 132 -2.58 8.01 -30.41
N GLU A 133 -3.63 7.59 -29.72
CA GLU A 133 -5.02 7.82 -30.12
C GLU A 133 -5.38 9.31 -30.10
N ALA A 134 -5.00 10.03 -29.03
CA ALA A 134 -5.21 11.47 -28.94
C ALA A 134 -4.48 12.21 -30.07
N TYR A 135 -3.25 11.84 -30.37
CA TYR A 135 -2.49 12.41 -31.48
C TYR A 135 -3.16 12.12 -32.83
N ALA A 136 -3.59 10.87 -33.07
CA ALA A 136 -4.29 10.49 -34.29
C ALA A 136 -5.60 11.29 -34.47
N ILE A 137 -6.37 11.48 -33.39
CA ILE A 137 -7.60 12.29 -33.40
C ILE A 137 -7.26 13.76 -33.66
N GLN A 138 -6.22 14.32 -33.03
CA GLN A 138 -5.80 15.70 -33.28
C GLN A 138 -5.39 15.93 -34.73
N VAL A 139 -4.61 15.01 -35.32
CA VAL A 139 -4.21 15.11 -36.73
C VAL A 139 -5.41 15.02 -37.65
N LYS A 140 -6.33 14.06 -37.41
CA LYS A 140 -7.59 13.97 -38.18
C LYS A 140 -8.43 15.23 -38.06
N ALA A 141 -8.64 15.74 -36.84
CA ALA A 141 -9.41 16.95 -36.60
C ALA A 141 -8.79 18.18 -37.26
N LYS A 142 -7.45 18.30 -37.27
CA LYS A 142 -6.74 19.35 -38.01
C LYS A 142 -6.93 19.23 -39.51
N ALA A 143 -6.78 18.02 -40.06
CA ALA A 143 -7.00 17.76 -41.48
C ALA A 143 -8.45 18.07 -41.89
N ASP A 144 -9.44 17.67 -41.09
CA ASP A 144 -10.85 17.97 -41.33
C ASP A 144 -11.12 19.49 -41.26
N ALA A 145 -10.53 20.18 -40.28
CA ALA A 145 -10.64 21.63 -40.17
C ALA A 145 -10.00 22.36 -41.36
N GLU A 146 -8.84 21.90 -41.85
CA GLU A 146 -8.20 22.42 -43.06
C GLU A 146 -9.05 22.15 -44.31
N GLN A 147 -9.59 20.94 -44.45
CA GLN A 147 -10.51 20.61 -45.54
C GLN A 147 -11.76 21.49 -45.52
N MET A 148 -12.36 21.72 -44.35
CA MET A 148 -13.50 22.63 -44.21
C MET A 148 -13.12 24.07 -44.56
N LYS A 149 -11.94 24.55 -44.16
CA LYS A 149 -11.42 25.87 -44.56
C LYS A 149 -11.26 25.97 -46.07
N HIS A 150 -10.66 24.96 -46.72
CA HIS A 150 -10.51 24.95 -48.18
C HIS A 150 -11.86 24.89 -48.90
N LYS A 151 -12.82 24.10 -48.39
CA LYS A 151 -14.20 24.09 -48.92
C LYS A 151 -14.87 25.44 -48.75
N ALA A 152 -14.70 26.11 -47.60
CA ALA A 152 -15.25 27.44 -47.36
C ALA A 152 -14.63 28.50 -48.28
N ILE A 153 -13.31 28.47 -48.50
CA ILE A 153 -12.62 29.37 -49.45
C ILE A 153 -13.10 29.10 -50.88
N ALA A 154 -13.21 27.83 -51.28
CA ALA A 154 -13.73 27.48 -52.59
C ALA A 154 -15.17 28.00 -52.75
N TRP A 155 -16.04 27.81 -51.76
CA TRP A 155 -17.42 28.32 -51.80
C TRP A 155 -17.47 29.85 -51.84
N GLN A 156 -16.61 30.57 -51.13
CA GLN A 156 -16.52 32.03 -51.26
C GLN A 156 -16.15 32.46 -52.69
N SER A 157 -15.13 31.82 -53.29
CA SER A 157 -14.75 32.11 -54.68
C SER A 157 -15.84 31.70 -55.69
N TYR A 158 -16.57 30.62 -55.42
CA TYR A 158 -17.73 30.23 -56.21
C TYR A 158 -18.92 31.14 -55.97
N GLU A 159 -19.08 31.77 -54.81
CA GLU A 159 -20.14 32.74 -54.54
C GLU A 159 -19.98 33.97 -55.45
N ASP A 160 -18.75 34.48 -55.56
CA ASP A 160 -18.45 35.62 -56.41
C ASP A 160 -18.62 35.27 -57.90
N ALA A 161 -18.11 34.10 -58.32
CA ALA A 161 -18.25 33.64 -59.71
C ALA A 161 -19.70 33.25 -60.08
N ALA A 162 -20.44 32.59 -59.19
CA ALA A 162 -21.83 32.20 -59.41
C ALA A 162 -22.77 33.42 -59.39
N LYS A 163 -22.50 34.43 -58.57
CA LYS A 163 -23.23 35.71 -58.62
C LYS A 163 -23.01 36.39 -59.97
N THR A 164 -21.78 36.42 -60.49
CA THR A 164 -21.52 36.99 -61.82
C THR A 164 -22.19 36.21 -62.95
N ASP A 165 -22.22 34.88 -62.88
CA ASP A 165 -22.84 34.03 -63.90
C ASP A 165 -24.38 34.17 -63.88
N MET A 166 -25.00 34.17 -62.69
CA MET A 166 -26.43 34.46 -62.54
C MET A 166 -26.81 35.87 -63.05
N ILE A 167 -25.94 36.86 -62.84
CA ILE A 167 -26.15 38.22 -63.38
C ILE A 167 -26.03 38.20 -64.91
N LEU A 168 -25.04 37.50 -65.48
CA LEU A 168 -24.86 37.35 -66.94
C LEU A 168 -26.06 36.65 -67.61
N GLU A 169 -26.68 35.67 -66.96
CA GLU A 169 -27.89 35.02 -67.46
C GLU A 169 -29.16 35.87 -67.26
N ALA A 170 -29.23 36.65 -66.19
CA ALA A 170 -30.38 37.52 -65.90
C ALA A 170 -30.35 38.83 -66.71
N LEU A 171 -29.16 39.32 -67.08
CA LEU A 171 -28.95 40.56 -67.82
C LEU A 171 -29.75 40.62 -69.15
N PRO A 172 -29.75 39.57 -70.01
CA PRO A 172 -30.56 39.55 -71.22
C PRO A 172 -32.06 39.60 -70.96
N LYS A 173 -32.53 38.95 -69.89
CA LYS A 173 -33.96 38.94 -69.52
C LYS A 173 -34.42 40.31 -69.03
N ILE A 174 -33.60 40.96 -68.21
CA ILE A 174 -33.86 42.34 -67.74
C ILE A 174 -33.80 43.32 -68.91
N ALA A 175 -32.80 43.19 -69.80
CA ALA A 175 -32.70 44.02 -71.00
C ALA A 175 -33.90 43.82 -71.94
N ALA A 176 -34.39 42.58 -72.09
CA ALA A 176 -35.59 42.28 -72.87
C ALA A 176 -36.87 42.88 -72.27
N GLU A 177 -37.03 42.83 -70.94
CA GLU A 177 -38.17 43.44 -70.25
C GLU A 177 -38.15 44.98 -70.31
N ILE A 178 -36.97 45.60 -70.20
CA ILE A 178 -36.84 47.05 -70.38
C ILE A 178 -37.09 47.46 -71.84
N ALA A 179 -36.74 46.60 -72.80
CA ALA A 179 -36.99 46.83 -74.22
C ALA A 179 -38.43 46.48 -74.64
N ALA A 180 -39.18 45.69 -73.85
CA ALA A 180 -40.54 45.27 -74.20
C ALA A 180 -41.52 46.45 -74.38
N PRO A 181 -41.54 47.48 -73.52
CA PRO A 181 -42.35 48.68 -73.74
C PRO A 181 -41.99 49.44 -75.02
N LEU A 182 -40.73 49.41 -75.45
CA LEU A 182 -40.28 50.03 -76.70
C LEU A 182 -40.66 49.21 -77.93
N ALA A 183 -40.64 47.89 -77.85
CA ALA A 183 -41.09 46.99 -78.91
C ALA A 183 -42.61 47.08 -79.14
N GLN A 184 -43.40 47.32 -78.09
CA GLN A 184 -44.86 47.52 -78.20
C GLN A 184 -45.27 48.92 -78.68
N CYS A 185 -44.36 49.90 -78.66
CA CYS A 185 -44.62 51.25 -79.16
C CYS A 185 -44.56 51.33 -80.69
N ARG A 186 -45.69 51.12 -81.37
CA ARG A 186 -45.78 51.13 -82.84
C ARG A 186 -45.53 52.51 -83.50
N LYS A 187 -45.65 53.61 -82.75
CA LYS A 187 -45.38 54.98 -83.21
C LYS A 187 -44.92 55.87 -82.05
N VAL A 188 -43.62 56.11 -81.95
CA VAL A 188 -43.06 57.11 -81.03
C VAL A 188 -43.08 58.46 -81.72
N THR A 189 -43.92 59.37 -81.25
CA THR A 189 -43.99 60.75 -81.80
C THR A 189 -43.12 61.64 -80.92
N MET A 190 -41.86 61.82 -81.32
CA MET A 190 -40.89 62.64 -80.58
C MET A 190 -41.14 64.12 -80.92
N VAL A 191 -41.63 64.88 -79.94
CA VAL A 191 -41.85 66.32 -80.10
C VAL A 191 -40.57 67.04 -79.69
N SER A 192 -39.74 67.41 -80.67
CA SER A 192 -38.48 68.11 -80.42
C SER A 192 -38.69 69.63 -80.52
N THR A 193 -38.61 70.32 -79.38
CA THR A 193 -38.49 71.77 -79.31
C THR A 193 -37.01 72.16 -79.32
N GLY A 194 -36.37 72.13 -80.49
CA GLY A 194 -35.11 72.85 -80.76
C GLY A 194 -33.78 72.10 -80.53
N LYS A 195 -32.93 72.10 -81.58
CA LYS A 195 -31.49 71.75 -81.69
C LYS A 195 -30.94 70.72 -80.67
N SER A 196 -31.22 69.45 -80.90
CA SER A 196 -30.37 68.32 -80.50
C SER A 196 -30.70 67.11 -81.40
N GLU A 197 -29.73 66.23 -81.63
CA GLU A 197 -29.81 65.10 -82.57
C GLU A 197 -31.13 64.32 -82.42
N ILE A 198 -31.87 64.25 -83.54
CA ILE A 198 -33.22 63.67 -83.62
C ILE A 198 -33.07 62.28 -84.24
N GLY A 199 -33.53 61.24 -83.54
CA GLY A 199 -33.60 59.89 -84.09
C GLY A 199 -33.50 58.79 -83.05
N ALA A 200 -33.52 57.54 -83.54
CA ALA A 200 -33.39 56.32 -82.74
C ALA A 200 -32.22 56.36 -81.74
N ALA A 201 -31.16 57.10 -82.06
CA ALA A 201 -30.00 57.34 -81.20
C ALA A 201 -30.37 57.92 -79.82
N LYS A 202 -31.35 58.83 -79.72
CA LYS A 202 -31.77 59.42 -78.43
C LYS A 202 -32.59 58.43 -77.58
N LEU A 203 -33.42 57.60 -78.23
CA LEU A 203 -34.16 56.52 -77.56
C LEU A 203 -33.24 55.39 -77.10
N THR A 204 -32.29 54.97 -77.93
CA THR A 204 -31.27 54.00 -77.51
C THR A 204 -30.37 54.60 -76.43
N ASN A 205 -30.04 55.90 -76.48
CA ASN A 205 -29.29 56.56 -75.41
C ASN A 205 -30.10 56.70 -74.11
N GLU A 206 -31.42 56.92 -74.16
CA GLU A 206 -32.27 56.92 -72.96
C GLU A 206 -32.40 55.51 -72.36
N VAL A 207 -32.48 54.45 -73.17
CA VAL A 207 -32.43 53.07 -72.69
C VAL A 207 -31.06 52.75 -72.10
N LEU A 208 -29.97 53.15 -72.76
CA LEU A 208 -28.62 53.00 -72.23
C LEU A 208 -28.45 53.80 -70.92
N GLN A 209 -29.01 55.01 -70.81
CA GLN A 209 -28.97 55.80 -69.56
C GLN A 209 -29.82 55.19 -68.46
N ILE A 210 -30.96 54.57 -68.77
CA ILE A 210 -31.76 53.83 -67.79
C ILE A 210 -31.01 52.58 -67.34
N MET A 211 -30.33 51.89 -68.27
CA MET A 211 -29.48 50.74 -67.98
C MET A 211 -28.21 51.13 -67.19
N GLU A 212 -27.67 52.33 -67.40
CA GLU A 212 -26.54 52.89 -66.66
C GLU A 212 -26.95 53.36 -65.25
N LYS A 213 -28.18 53.88 -65.09
CA LYS A 213 -28.73 54.30 -63.79
C LYS A 213 -29.39 53.17 -62.99
N LEU A 214 -29.75 52.07 -63.65
CA LEU A 214 -30.38 50.90 -63.02
C LEU A 214 -29.58 50.33 -61.84
N PRO A 215 -28.25 50.18 -61.94
CA PRO A 215 -27.42 49.76 -60.81
C PRO A 215 -27.56 50.67 -59.59
N HIS A 216 -27.60 52.00 -59.78
CA HIS A 216 -27.76 52.96 -58.68
C HIS A 216 -29.16 52.94 -58.04
N VAL A 217 -30.20 52.61 -58.81
CA VAL A 217 -31.56 52.46 -58.28
C VAL A 217 -31.70 51.16 -57.47
N ILE A 218 -31.07 50.07 -57.93
CA ILE A 218 -31.00 48.81 -57.19
C ILE A 218 -30.19 48.97 -55.91
N GLU A 219 -29.08 49.71 -55.95
CA GLU A 219 -28.25 50.05 -54.80
C GLU A 219 -29.05 50.83 -53.74
N GLY A 220 -29.86 51.82 -54.16
CA GLY A 220 -30.73 52.58 -53.26
C GLY A 220 -31.90 51.79 -52.64
N LEU A 221 -32.40 50.75 -53.30
CA LEU A 221 -33.52 49.92 -52.84
C LEU A 221 -33.10 48.68 -52.05
N THR A 222 -31.93 48.10 -52.35
CA THR A 222 -31.47 46.83 -51.76
C THR A 222 -30.29 47.02 -50.80
N GLY A 223 -29.65 48.19 -50.80
CA GLY A 223 -28.45 48.48 -50.01
C GLY A 223 -27.20 47.72 -50.49
N VAL A 224 -27.30 46.95 -51.59
CA VAL A 224 -26.19 46.17 -52.14
C VAL A 224 -25.60 46.90 -53.35
N ASN A 225 -24.31 47.17 -53.26
CA ASN A 225 -23.59 48.06 -54.13
C ASN A 225 -22.79 47.23 -55.15
N LEU A 226 -23.49 46.65 -56.14
CA LEU A 226 -22.92 45.66 -57.08
C LEU A 226 -21.67 46.18 -57.82
N ILE A 227 -21.66 47.46 -58.22
CA ILE A 227 -20.55 48.06 -58.98
C ILE A 227 -19.30 48.23 -58.11
N SER A 228 -19.45 48.65 -56.85
CA SER A 228 -18.32 48.81 -55.94
C SER A 228 -17.74 47.49 -55.44
N GLN A 229 -18.54 46.42 -55.40
CA GLN A 229 -18.03 45.07 -55.14
C GLN A 229 -17.27 44.48 -56.33
N LEU A 230 -17.68 44.76 -57.57
CA LEU A 230 -16.96 44.32 -58.78
C LEU A 230 -15.62 45.05 -58.96
N LEU A 231 -15.57 46.38 -58.79
CA LEU A 231 -14.34 47.16 -58.97
C LEU A 231 -13.33 47.03 -57.81
N LYS A 232 -13.75 46.57 -56.62
CA LYS A 232 -12.81 46.29 -55.51
C LYS A 232 -12.01 45.00 -55.69
N ASN A 233 -12.49 44.05 -56.49
CA ASN A 233 -11.90 42.71 -56.58
C ASN A 233 -10.97 42.48 -57.78
N GLU A 234 -10.82 43.46 -58.69
CA GLU A 234 -9.80 43.40 -59.75
C GLU A 234 -8.36 43.65 -59.24
N ASN A 235 -8.14 43.89 -57.94
CA ASN A 235 -6.79 44.03 -57.39
C ASN A 235 -6.61 43.41 -55.98
N PRO A 236 -6.27 42.11 -55.94
CA PRO A 236 -5.27 41.66 -54.97
C PRO A 236 -4.28 40.68 -55.62
N SER A 237 -3.44 41.17 -56.54
CA SER A 237 -2.23 40.45 -56.93
C SER A 237 -1.07 40.88 -56.01
N LYS A 238 -0.45 39.88 -55.35
CA LYS A 238 0.79 39.89 -54.55
C LYS A 238 0.71 40.27 -53.05
N LYS A 239 0.38 39.27 -52.22
CA LYS A 239 1.17 38.91 -51.03
C LYS A 239 1.14 37.38 -50.82
N PHE A 240 1.75 36.65 -51.76
CA PHE A 240 2.40 35.39 -51.40
C PHE A 240 3.66 35.77 -50.62
N THR A 241 3.54 35.83 -49.30
CA THR A 241 4.71 35.82 -48.41
C THR A 241 4.87 34.37 -48.00
N LEU A 242 5.83 33.70 -48.65
CA LEU A 242 6.45 32.49 -48.11
C LEU A 242 7.23 32.90 -46.86
N GLN A 243 6.71 32.54 -45.69
CA GLN A 243 7.47 32.19 -44.50
C GLN A 243 6.79 31.00 -43.84
#